data_AF-A0A2H9RAF7-F1
#
_entry.id   AF-A0A2H9RAF7-F1
#
_cell.length_a   1.000
_cell.length_b   1.000
_cell.length_c   1.000
_cell.angle_alpha   90.00
_cell.angle_beta   90.00
_cell.angle_gamma   90.00
#
_symmetry.space_group_name_H-M   'P 1'
#
loop_
_entity.id
_entity.type
_entity.pdbx_description
1 polymer ?
#
loop_
_entity_poly.entity_id
_entity_poly.type
_entity_poly.pdbx_seq_one_letter_code
_entity_poly.pdbx_strand_id
1 'polypeptide(L)' 'MSITKATEKDMPSILELLYELDRPTPIDDKEIKAFQNKIKDYFSDSQKIILLAKQDSKSVGLVNVILLRRL' A
#
# COMPACT_ATOMS: atom_id res chain seq x y z
N MET A 1 18.45 -2.66 -5.27
CA MET A 1 17.07 -2.15 -5.39
C MET A 1 16.24 -3.20 -6.12
N SER A 2 15.06 -3.53 -5.62
CA SER A 2 14.12 -4.48 -6.25
C SER A 2 12.70 -3.93 -6.21
N ILE A 3 11.86 -4.39 -7.14
CA ILE A 3 10.42 -4.07 -7.16
C ILE A 3 9.67 -5.37 -6.92
N THR A 4 8.82 -5.38 -5.89
CA THR A 4 8.07 -6.58 -5.50
C THR A 4 6.59 -6.25 -5.36
N LYS A 5 5.71 -7.18 -5.75
CA LYS A 5 4.28 -7.09 -5.45
C LYS A 5 4.09 -7.16 -3.94
N ALA A 6 3.37 -6.19 -3.40
CA ALA A 6 3.06 -6.15 -1.97
C ALA A 6 2.04 -7.23 -1.60
N THR A 7 2.14 -7.68 -0.37
CA THR A 7 1.20 -8.60 0.27
C THR A 7 0.65 -7.97 1.54
N GLU A 8 -0.35 -8.60 2.17
CA GLU A 8 -0.88 -8.14 3.45
C GLU A 8 0.21 -8.01 4.55
N LYS A 9 1.29 -8.80 4.45
CA LYS A 9 2.42 -8.73 5.39
C LYS A 9 3.19 -7.41 5.29
N ASP A 10 3.15 -6.74 4.14
CA ASP A 10 3.82 -5.47 3.91
C ASP A 10 2.98 -4.26 4.39
N MET A 11 1.79 -4.49 4.99
CA MET A 11 0.90 -3.43 5.49
C MET A 11 1.61 -2.38 6.36
N PRO A 12 2.45 -2.75 7.36
CA PRO A 12 3.14 -1.74 8.18
C PRO A 12 4.04 -0.82 7.33
N SER A 13 4.80 -1.38 6.39
CA SER A 13 5.67 -0.61 5.51
C SER A 13 4.89 0.28 4.53
N ILE A 14 3.73 -0.16 4.07
CA ILE A 14 2.84 0.65 3.23
C ILE A 14 2.33 1.86 4.02
N LEU A 15 1.89 1.67 5.27
CA LEU A 15 1.41 2.77 6.11
C LEU A 15 2.51 3.79 6.39
N GLU A 16 3.70 3.31 6.77
CA GLU A 16 4.88 4.15 7.00
C GLU A 16 5.21 5.01 5.76
N LEU A 17 5.29 4.39 4.58
CA LEU A 17 5.54 5.12 3.33
C LEU A 17 4.46 6.15 3.00
N LEU A 18 3.19 5.82 3.25
CA LEU A 18 2.11 6.77 2.99
C LEU A 18 2.22 7.99 3.90
N TYR A 19 2.61 7.81 5.17
CA TYR A 19 2.86 8.92 6.10
C TYR A 19 4.09 9.74 5.69
N GLU A 20 5.16 9.10 5.21
CA GLU A 20 6.34 9.80 4.65
C GLU A 20 5.99 10.61 3.39
N LEU A 21 4.94 10.22 2.65
CA LEU A 21 4.44 10.90 1.44
C LEU A 21 3.37 11.97 1.75
N ASP A 22 3.40 12.56 2.95
CA ASP A 22 2.47 13.60 3.42
C ASP A 22 0.99 13.21 3.35
N ARG A 23 0.64 11.90 3.37
CA ARG A 23 -0.75 11.54 3.66
C ARG A 23 -1.07 11.95 5.09
N PRO A 24 -2.26 12.52 5.35
CA PRO A 24 -2.69 12.82 6.71
C PRO A 24 -2.57 11.59 7.59
N THR A 25 -1.79 11.70 8.66
CA THR A 25 -1.70 10.64 9.66
C THR A 25 -3.07 10.47 10.31
N PRO A 26 -3.59 9.25 10.42
CA PRO A 26 -4.84 8.97 11.11
C PRO A 26 -4.83 9.55 12.52
N ILE A 27 -5.93 10.17 12.92
CA ILE A 27 -6.06 10.85 14.22
C ILE A 27 -6.34 9.83 15.33
N ASP A 28 -7.05 8.74 15.01
CA ASP A 28 -7.44 7.71 15.97
C ASP A 28 -7.37 6.27 15.42
N ASP A 29 -7.49 5.30 16.32
CA ASP A 29 -7.47 3.87 16.00
C ASP A 29 -8.57 3.44 15.01
N LYS A 30 -9.70 4.17 14.94
CA LYS A 30 -10.79 3.85 14.02
C LYS A 30 -10.39 4.25 12.60
N GLU A 31 -9.78 5.41 12.43
CA GLU A 31 -9.25 5.87 11.16
C GLU A 31 -8.12 4.96 10.66
N ILE A 32 -7.21 4.54 11.55
CA ILE A 32 -6.16 3.54 11.22
C ILE A 32 -6.81 2.27 10.68
N LYS A 33 -7.80 1.71 11.39
CA LYS A 33 -8.50 0.49 10.96
C LYS A 33 -9.24 0.69 9.64
N ALA A 34 -9.93 1.81 9.47
CA ALA A 34 -10.63 2.13 8.23
C ALA A 34 -9.66 2.23 7.05
N PHE A 35 -8.49 2.83 7.26
CA PHE A 35 -7.47 2.96 6.23
C PHE A 35 -6.80 1.61 5.90
N GLN A 36 -6.46 0.81 6.90
CA GLN A 36 -5.97 -0.55 6.72
C GLN A 36 -6.97 -1.41 5.95
N ASN A 37 -8.27 -1.30 6.24
CA ASN A 37 -9.30 -2.03 5.51
C ASN A 37 -9.35 -1.61 4.04
N LYS A 38 -9.24 -0.30 3.74
CA LYS A 38 -9.15 0.16 2.34
C LYS A 38 -7.94 -0.42 1.62
N ILE A 39 -6.78 -0.55 2.27
CA ILE A 39 -5.60 -1.17 1.68
C ILE A 39 -5.81 -2.68 1.50
N LYS A 40 -6.48 -3.37 2.44
CA LYS A 40 -6.84 -4.79 2.31
C LYS A 40 -7.70 -5.08 1.08
N ASP A 41 -8.61 -4.18 0.74
CA ASP A 41 -9.43 -4.32 -0.47
C ASP A 41 -8.58 -4.36 -1.75
N TYR A 42 -7.40 -3.73 -1.76
CA TYR A 42 -6.47 -3.80 -2.89
C TYR A 42 -5.79 -5.16 -3.02
N PHE A 43 -5.61 -5.90 -1.93
CA PHE A 43 -5.05 -7.25 -1.98
C PHE A 43 -6.08 -8.29 -2.41
N SER A 44 -7.36 -8.03 -2.15
CA SER A 44 -8.47 -8.92 -2.50
C SER A 44 -8.93 -8.76 -3.95
N ASP A 45 -8.66 -7.62 -4.58
CA ASP A 45 -9.08 -7.31 -5.95
C ASP A 45 -7.98 -7.64 -6.97
N SER A 46 -8.21 -8.64 -7.82
CA SER A 46 -7.28 -9.06 -8.87
C SER A 46 -6.91 -7.96 -9.88
N GLN A 47 -7.73 -6.91 -10.00
CA GLN A 47 -7.49 -5.78 -10.89
C GLN A 47 -6.63 -4.69 -10.24
N LYS A 48 -6.34 -4.81 -8.95
CA LYS A 48 -5.52 -3.85 -8.21
C LYS A 48 -4.19 -4.50 -7.84
N ILE A 49 -3.11 -3.73 -7.99
CA ILE A 49 -1.76 -4.20 -7.68
C ILE A 49 -1.02 -3.08 -6.96
N ILE A 50 -0.50 -3.39 -5.78
CA ILE A 50 0.43 -2.52 -5.07
C ILE A 50 1.84 -3.07 -5.32
N LEU A 51 2.73 -2.21 -5.79
CA LEU A 51 4.15 -2.50 -5.96
C LEU A 51 4.97 -1.69 -4.97
N LEU A 52 5.94 -2.35 -4.34
CA LEU A 52 6.89 -1.73 -3.43
C LEU A 52 8.29 -1.74 -4.04
N ALA A 53 8.95 -0.59 -4.03
CA ALA A 53 10.37 -0.49 -4.28
C ALA A 53 11.11 -0.78 -2.96
N LYS A 54 12.02 -1.76 -2.96
CA LYS A 54 12.83 -2.13 -1.81
C LYS A 54 14.31 -1.80 -2.04
N GLN A 55 14.94 -1.16 -1.07
CA GLN A 55 16.36 -0.92 -0.98
C GLN A 55 16.84 -1.39 0.40
N ASP A 56 17.82 -2.29 0.43
CA ASP A 56 18.36 -2.87 1.67
C ASP A 56 17.27 -3.43 2.60
N SER A 57 16.26 -4.09 2.02
CA SER A 57 15.06 -4.62 2.69
C SER A 57 14.08 -3.58 3.25
N LYS A 58 14.39 -2.28 3.20
CA LYS A 58 13.44 -1.21 3.49
C LYS A 58 12.60 -0.90 2.25
N SER A 59 11.29 -0.72 2.44
CA SER A 59 10.43 -0.18 1.37
C SER A 59 10.66 1.33 1.27
N VAL A 60 11.02 1.83 0.09
CA VAL A 60 11.40 3.24 -0.16
C VAL A 60 10.49 3.93 -1.18
N GLY A 61 9.52 3.21 -1.73
CA GLY A 61 8.59 3.75 -2.69
C GLY A 61 7.40 2.83 -2.90
N LEU A 62 6.26 3.42 -3.27
CA LEU A 62 5.00 2.75 -3.47
C LEU A 62 4.38 3.18 -4.79
N VAL A 63 3.90 2.21 -5.57
CA VAL A 63 3.09 2.44 -6.78
C VAL A 63 1.80 1.64 -6.65
N ASN A 64 0.68 2.28 -6.98
CA ASN A 64 -0.62 1.65 -7.07
C ASN A 64 -1.04 1.56 -8.53
N VAL A 65 -1.36 0.36 -9.00
CA VAL A 65 -1.79 0.07 -10.35
C VAL A 65 -3.23 -0.46 -10.32
N ILE A 66 -4.09 0.17 -11.12
CA ILE A 66 -5.48 -0.25 -11.30
C ILE A 66 -5.65 -0.65 -12.76
N LEU A 67 -5.91 -1.93 -12.99
CA LEU A 67 -6.23 -2.49 -14.31
C LEU A 67 -7.70 -2.22 -14.59
N LEU A 68 -7.96 -1.30 -15.50
CA LEU A 68 -9.31 -1.05 -15.98
C LEU A 68 -9.55 -1.96 -17.18
N ARG A 69 -10.53 -2.86 -17.06
CA ARG A 69 -11.02 -3.58 -18.23
C ARG A 69 -11.58 -2.56 -19.21
N ARG A 70 -11.04 -2.54 -20.43
CA ARG A 70 -11.79 -1.97 -21.55
C ARG A 70 -12.77 -3.02 -22.04
N LEU A 71 -14.01 -2.55 -22.25
CA LEU A 71 -15.20 -3.23 -22.78
C LEU A 71 -15.01 -4.71 -23.14
#